data_AF-N4V6U7-F1
#
_entry.id   AF-N4V6U7-F1
#
_cell.length_a   1.000
_cell.length_b   1.000
_cell.length_c   1.000
_cell.angle_alpha   90.00
_cell.angle_beta   90.00
_cell.angle_gamma   90.00
#
_symmetry.space_group_name_H-M   'P 1'
#
loop_
_entity.id
_entity.type
_entity.pdbx_description
1 polymer ?
#
loop_
_entity_poly.entity_id
_entity_poly.type
_entity_poly.pdbx_seq_one_letter_code
_entity_poly.pdbx_strand_id
1 'polypeptide(L)'
;MYLTYPDLVRRLYDLERLAEIPDKEERGGCMSSYDRRSRYDPDTDTYIDWDANDDGRGIIREEGEWVVAFEQSGPGVIWRTWSAMPDVGHIQVFTDDENNGEPVIDMPFRDFFDRFQGMPLNFPSIAPTLSRGRNCFIPIPYSKYAKVRLGPSWGSYYHFTYARFPSGPTTKLPRFDGTFDRDACLALAAADRQLSRRGWSALPRADGDTFETLAVTIPAGKTQAVREIIGNRAITGLRVVPLGLPASPGEVAQILRELVFEITWDDDKSPSVWAPLGDFFGSVPGLQSYRSLPQGSTDGGGFYSHWFMPFSERALLKITNDGKKDQQLFLTIVHRPLDKSAKDLLRFHAKWHKDAFLEKPISEGRDIDWPLLMVDKGPGRFCGVQMHVWNHWQEPEVPAKDWWYGVGGDKSIDWWWGEGDEKFFVDGEKFPSTFGTGSEDYVGYAWAAEPPFPTFDSAYASQPYVELDANGHTSVCRFHVCDDVPFNESFEAYIEKYKPNNWGPGNECLYAVVAYWYQKAGEPDLYDAVPLKDRLIERRDESD
;
A
#
# COMPACT_ATOMS: atom_id res chain seq x y z
N MET A 1 23.47 -5.53 11.40
CA MET A 1 22.63 -6.27 10.45
C MET A 1 23.50 -7.00 9.41
N TYR A 2 23.41 -8.32 9.33
CA TYR A 2 24.05 -9.12 8.25
C TYR A 2 22.95 -9.81 7.45
N LEU A 3 22.86 -9.54 6.16
CA LEU A 3 21.85 -10.14 5.28
C LEU A 3 22.55 -10.85 4.12
N THR A 4 22.13 -12.08 3.86
CA THR A 4 22.39 -12.80 2.62
C THR A 4 21.33 -12.47 1.57
N TYR A 5 21.54 -12.84 0.31
CA TYR A 5 20.51 -12.65 -0.72
C TYR A 5 19.21 -13.40 -0.39
N PRO A 6 19.24 -14.68 0.07
CA PRO A 6 18.06 -15.35 0.60
C PRO A 6 17.34 -14.60 1.74
N ASP A 7 18.07 -13.91 2.64
CA ASP A 7 17.45 -13.10 3.69
C ASP A 7 16.69 -11.90 3.12
N LEU A 8 17.23 -11.25 2.08
CA LEU A 8 16.52 -10.17 1.36
C LEU A 8 15.26 -10.68 0.68
N VAL A 9 15.35 -11.82 0.00
CA VAL A 9 14.19 -12.45 -0.66
C VAL A 9 13.14 -12.88 0.36
N ARG A 10 13.54 -13.31 1.56
CA ARG A 10 12.59 -13.62 2.64
C ARG A 10 11.75 -12.40 3.03
N ARG A 11 12.31 -11.19 3.03
CA ARG A 11 11.58 -9.95 3.35
C ARG A 11 10.41 -9.65 2.41
N LEU A 12 10.37 -10.26 1.23
CA LEU A 12 9.22 -10.16 0.33
C LEU A 12 7.93 -10.69 0.98
N TYR A 13 8.01 -11.63 1.91
CA TYR A 13 6.82 -12.24 2.53
C TYR A 13 6.89 -12.32 4.06
N ASP A 14 7.83 -11.62 4.69
CA ASP A 14 8.02 -11.63 6.14
C ASP A 14 7.21 -10.50 6.81
N LEU A 15 5.97 -10.82 7.18
CA LEU A 15 5.09 -9.88 7.89
C LEU A 15 5.50 -9.68 9.35
N GLU A 16 6.27 -10.59 9.96
CA GLU A 16 6.68 -10.46 11.36
C GLU A 16 7.71 -9.34 11.53
N ARG A 17 8.62 -9.20 10.55
CA ARG A 17 9.63 -8.14 10.50
C ARG A 17 9.02 -6.73 10.60
N LEU A 18 7.80 -6.52 10.11
CA LEU A 18 7.14 -5.21 10.16
C LEU A 18 6.89 -4.71 11.59
N ALA A 19 6.87 -5.61 12.59
CA ALA A 19 6.78 -5.24 13.99
C ALA A 19 8.14 -4.90 14.63
N GLU A 20 9.26 -5.05 13.92
CA GLU A 20 10.59 -4.69 14.44
C GLU A 20 10.76 -3.17 14.42
N ILE A 21 11.24 -2.61 15.53
CA ILE A 21 11.58 -1.18 15.62
C ILE A 21 12.66 -0.87 14.56
N PRO A 22 12.47 0.14 13.69
CA PRO A 22 13.48 0.51 12.72
C PRO A 22 14.77 0.97 13.38
N ASP A 23 15.90 0.71 12.73
CA ASP A 23 17.17 1.31 13.14
C ASP A 23 17.09 2.84 12.97
N LYS A 24 17.78 3.60 13.82
CA LYS A 24 17.72 5.08 13.81
C LYS A 24 18.12 5.73 12.48
N GLU A 25 18.98 5.07 11.72
CA GLU A 25 19.43 5.51 10.39
C GLU A 25 18.76 4.75 9.24
N GLU A 26 17.83 3.83 9.54
CA GLU A 26 17.02 3.17 8.51
C GLU A 26 16.07 4.18 7.88
N ARG A 27 16.02 4.23 6.56
CA ARG A 27 15.15 5.11 5.77
C ARG A 27 14.53 4.33 4.63
N GLY A 28 13.35 4.75 4.18
CA GLY A 28 12.70 4.28 2.96
C GLY A 28 12.32 5.44 2.06
N GLY A 29 12.10 5.18 0.78
CA GLY A 29 11.65 6.21 -0.17
C GLY A 29 11.36 5.67 -1.56
N CYS A 30 11.03 6.58 -2.48
CA CYS A 30 10.83 6.30 -3.89
C CYS A 30 11.51 7.37 -4.74
N MET A 31 12.31 6.94 -5.72
CA MET A 31 12.75 7.81 -6.81
C MET A 31 11.89 7.54 -8.03
N SER A 32 11.18 8.57 -8.49
CA SER A 32 10.24 8.46 -9.60
C SER A 32 10.53 9.47 -10.71
N SER A 33 9.73 9.40 -11.76
CA SER A 33 9.69 10.35 -12.86
C SER A 33 8.73 11.53 -12.63
N TYR A 34 8.46 11.91 -11.38
CA TYR A 34 7.57 13.03 -11.05
C TYR A 34 7.99 14.35 -11.71
N ASP A 35 7.04 15.26 -11.93
CA ASP A 35 7.28 16.57 -12.51
C ASP A 35 8.18 17.43 -11.62
N ARG A 36 9.39 17.71 -12.11
CA ARG A 36 10.43 18.45 -11.36
C ARG A 36 10.12 19.94 -11.19
N ARG A 37 9.00 20.44 -11.72
CA ARG A 37 8.49 21.78 -11.37
C ARG A 37 8.06 21.84 -9.91
N SER A 38 7.46 20.77 -9.39
CA SER A 38 7.12 20.60 -7.98
C SER A 38 8.38 20.62 -7.11
N ARG A 39 8.56 21.71 -6.36
CA ARG A 39 9.76 21.94 -5.54
C ARG A 39 9.45 22.62 -4.22
N TYR A 40 10.34 22.45 -3.25
CA TYR A 40 10.34 23.21 -2.01
C TYR A 40 11.45 24.26 -2.05
N ASP A 41 11.11 25.51 -1.72
CA ASP A 41 12.06 26.61 -1.59
C ASP A 41 12.40 26.85 -0.11
N PRO A 42 13.63 26.50 0.33
CA PRO A 42 14.03 26.66 1.73
C PRO A 42 14.25 28.13 2.14
N ASP A 43 14.45 29.07 1.20
CA ASP A 43 14.67 30.47 1.52
C ASP A 43 13.36 31.18 1.90
N THR A 44 12.25 30.74 1.30
CA THR A 44 10.91 31.29 1.55
C THR A 44 10.02 30.39 2.41
N ASP A 45 10.45 29.15 2.69
CA ASP A 45 9.65 28.09 3.33
C ASP A 45 8.32 27.87 2.59
N THR A 46 8.38 27.79 1.26
CA THR A 46 7.19 27.61 0.41
C THR A 46 7.35 26.46 -0.58
N TYR A 47 6.22 25.86 -0.96
CA TYR A 47 6.14 24.90 -2.05
C TYR A 47 5.78 25.63 -3.34
N ILE A 48 6.48 25.30 -4.42
CA ILE A 48 6.35 25.94 -5.73
C ILE A 48 5.88 24.91 -6.74
N ASP A 49 4.86 25.28 -7.52
CA ASP A 49 4.22 24.43 -8.54
C ASP A 49 3.89 23.04 -7.98
N TRP A 50 3.37 22.97 -6.74
CA TRP A 50 3.26 21.72 -5.97
C TRP A 50 2.31 20.68 -6.58
N ASP A 51 1.40 21.13 -7.45
CA ASP A 51 0.42 20.36 -8.22
C ASP A 51 0.85 20.15 -9.69
N ALA A 52 2.15 20.28 -10.00
CA ALA A 52 2.63 20.04 -11.35
C ALA A 52 2.52 18.55 -11.71
N ASN A 53 1.89 18.28 -12.87
CA ASN A 53 1.42 16.94 -13.26
C ASN A 53 1.95 16.52 -14.66
N ASP A 54 3.06 17.09 -15.16
CA ASP A 54 3.73 16.61 -16.40
C ASP A 54 4.67 15.45 -16.06
N ASP A 55 4.12 14.44 -15.40
CA ASP A 55 4.85 13.28 -14.91
C ASP A 55 5.29 12.35 -16.04
N GLY A 56 6.14 11.40 -15.67
CA GLY A 56 6.59 10.35 -16.58
C GLY A 56 7.89 10.69 -17.32
N ARG A 57 8.40 11.92 -17.16
CA ARG A 57 9.68 12.38 -17.75
C ARG A 57 10.64 13.02 -16.76
N GLY A 58 10.28 13.14 -15.49
CA GLY A 58 11.16 13.64 -14.45
C GLY A 58 12.43 12.81 -14.34
N ILE A 59 13.57 13.47 -14.13
CA ILE A 59 14.89 12.85 -14.02
C ILE A 59 15.70 13.56 -12.93
N ILE A 60 16.72 12.90 -12.39
CA ILE A 60 17.68 13.53 -11.47
C ILE A 60 18.62 14.46 -12.24
N ARG A 61 19.18 13.96 -13.35
CA ARG A 61 20.06 14.69 -14.28
C ARG A 61 20.27 13.91 -15.57
N GLU A 62 20.87 14.57 -16.56
CA GLU A 62 21.39 13.93 -17.78
C GLU A 62 22.87 13.52 -17.61
N GLU A 63 23.25 12.41 -18.24
CA GLU A 63 24.62 11.93 -18.39
C GLU A 63 24.86 11.55 -19.87
N GLY A 64 25.14 12.56 -20.71
CA GLY A 64 25.16 12.37 -22.16
C GLY A 64 23.75 12.16 -22.70
N GLU A 65 23.52 11.08 -23.43
CA GLU A 65 22.17 10.71 -23.92
C GLU A 65 21.37 9.87 -22.91
N TRP A 66 21.95 9.58 -21.73
CA TRP A 66 21.30 8.84 -20.66
C TRP A 66 20.66 9.79 -19.65
N VAL A 67 19.58 9.35 -19.03
CA VAL A 67 18.97 10.05 -17.89
C VAL A 67 19.18 9.25 -16.61
N VAL A 68 19.60 9.92 -15.54
CA VAL A 68 19.74 9.29 -14.22
C VAL A 68 18.38 9.30 -13.53
N ALA A 69 17.86 8.10 -13.28
CA ALA A 69 16.51 7.87 -12.76
C ALA A 69 16.50 7.56 -11.26
N PHE A 70 17.59 6.95 -10.77
CA PHE A 70 17.78 6.64 -9.36
C PHE A 70 19.24 6.86 -8.99
N GLU A 71 19.49 7.41 -7.81
CA GLU A 71 20.83 7.48 -7.23
C GLU A 71 20.74 7.52 -5.70
N GLN A 72 21.45 6.61 -5.03
CA GLN A 72 21.52 6.54 -3.57
C GLN A 72 22.92 6.18 -3.10
N SER A 73 23.31 6.75 -1.96
CA SER A 73 24.57 6.47 -1.27
C SER A 73 24.32 5.75 0.07
N GLY A 74 25.28 4.95 0.49
CA GLY A 74 25.20 4.08 1.66
C GLY A 74 24.67 2.68 1.33
N PRO A 75 24.62 1.78 2.33
CA PRO A 75 24.06 0.45 2.15
C PRO A 75 22.55 0.52 2.00
N GLY A 76 22.00 -0.18 1.00
CA GLY A 76 20.58 -0.18 0.73
C GLY A 76 20.15 -1.28 -0.24
N VAL A 77 18.85 -1.31 -0.52
CA VAL A 77 18.21 -2.25 -1.44
C VAL A 77 17.17 -1.50 -2.24
N ILE A 78 17.16 -1.66 -3.57
CA ILE A 78 16.01 -1.32 -4.41
C ILE A 78 15.04 -2.49 -4.33
N TRP A 79 13.82 -2.23 -3.85
CA TRP A 79 12.82 -3.26 -3.54
C TRP A 79 11.81 -3.45 -4.67
N ARG A 80 11.27 -2.36 -5.21
CA ARG A 80 10.36 -2.38 -6.35
C ARG A 80 10.89 -1.48 -7.45
N THR A 81 10.91 -2.03 -8.66
CA THR A 81 10.92 -1.24 -9.89
C THR A 81 9.54 -1.33 -10.52
N TRP A 82 8.98 -0.20 -10.95
CA TRP A 82 7.74 -0.15 -11.69
C TRP A 82 7.86 0.80 -12.89
N SER A 83 7.11 0.51 -13.96
CA SER A 83 6.95 1.40 -15.11
C SER A 83 5.61 1.16 -15.80
N ALA A 84 4.94 2.24 -16.21
CA ALA A 84 3.73 2.19 -17.03
C ALA A 84 4.03 1.82 -18.49
N MET A 85 5.18 2.27 -19.02
CA MET A 85 5.54 2.09 -20.43
C MET A 85 7.07 1.95 -20.60
N PRO A 86 7.68 0.83 -20.15
CA PRO A 86 9.07 0.57 -20.47
C PRO A 86 9.20 0.15 -21.94
N ASP A 87 10.00 0.88 -22.69
CA ASP A 87 10.15 0.74 -24.15
C ASP A 87 11.50 0.09 -24.52
N VAL A 88 11.89 0.17 -25.80
CA VAL A 88 13.06 -0.51 -26.39
C VAL A 88 14.42 0.04 -25.95
N GLY A 89 14.45 1.21 -25.31
CA GLY A 89 15.66 1.79 -24.73
C GLY A 89 16.23 0.94 -23.61
N HIS A 90 17.44 1.27 -23.13
CA HIS A 90 18.16 0.46 -22.15
C HIS A 90 17.95 0.94 -20.72
N ILE A 91 18.05 0.01 -19.77
CA ILE A 91 18.30 0.28 -18.36
C ILE A 91 19.73 -0.16 -18.03
N GLN A 92 20.44 0.70 -17.31
CA GLN A 92 21.73 0.36 -16.72
C GLN A 92 21.69 0.55 -15.20
N VAL A 93 22.08 -0.49 -14.46
CA VAL A 93 22.21 -0.45 -13.00
C VAL A 93 23.68 -0.56 -12.62
N PHE A 94 24.14 0.36 -11.77
CA PHE A 94 25.48 0.41 -11.21
C PHE A 94 25.38 0.18 -9.71
N THR A 95 26.22 -0.69 -9.17
CA THR A 95 26.35 -0.93 -7.73
C THR A 95 27.83 -0.91 -7.32
N ASP A 96 28.11 -0.23 -6.21
CA ASP A 96 29.34 -0.36 -5.41
C ASP A 96 30.70 -0.16 -6.09
N ASP A 97 30.89 0.69 -7.12
CA ASP A 97 32.18 1.06 -7.79
C ASP A 97 33.14 -0.09 -8.19
N GLU A 98 32.76 -1.34 -7.94
CA GLU A 98 33.63 -2.51 -7.93
C GLU A 98 33.71 -3.16 -9.32
N ASN A 99 32.93 -2.67 -10.28
CA ASN A 99 32.97 -3.09 -11.67
C ASN A 99 33.74 -2.09 -12.56
N ASN A 100 34.71 -1.34 -12.00
CA ASN A 100 35.50 -0.33 -12.71
C ASN A 100 34.66 0.74 -13.44
N GLY A 101 33.47 1.05 -12.93
CA GLY A 101 32.53 1.99 -13.55
C GLY A 101 31.60 1.37 -14.61
N GLU A 102 31.64 0.06 -14.84
CA GLU A 102 30.70 -0.65 -15.73
C GLU A 102 29.40 -1.02 -15.00
N PRO A 103 28.25 -1.04 -15.69
CA PRO A 103 26.98 -1.46 -15.09
C PRO A 103 26.98 -2.96 -14.75
N VAL A 104 26.33 -3.33 -13.65
CA VAL A 104 26.08 -4.74 -13.29
C VAL A 104 24.86 -5.32 -14.02
N ILE A 105 23.93 -4.45 -14.44
CA ILE A 105 22.82 -4.79 -15.33
C ILE A 105 22.87 -3.84 -16.50
N ASP A 106 22.89 -4.37 -17.73
CA ASP A 106 22.69 -3.60 -18.96
C ASP A 106 21.82 -4.44 -19.91
N MET A 107 20.61 -3.96 -20.17
CA MET A 107 19.64 -4.65 -21.03
C MET A 107 18.56 -3.68 -21.51
N PRO A 108 17.75 -4.06 -22.53
CA PRO A 108 16.53 -3.33 -22.83
C PRO A 108 15.65 -3.19 -21.58
N PHE A 109 15.10 -2.00 -21.34
CA PHE A 109 14.33 -1.71 -20.14
C PHE A 109 13.07 -2.58 -20.07
N ARG A 110 12.44 -2.83 -21.22
CA ARG A 110 11.37 -3.81 -21.31
C ARG A 110 11.79 -5.21 -20.83
N ASP A 111 13.00 -5.67 -21.19
CA ASP A 111 13.53 -6.99 -20.81
C ASP A 111 13.79 -7.11 -19.31
N PHE A 112 14.01 -6.00 -18.59
CA PHE A 112 14.12 -6.00 -17.12
C PHE A 112 12.90 -6.61 -16.43
N PHE A 113 11.72 -6.49 -17.06
CA PHE A 113 10.46 -7.07 -16.57
C PHE A 113 10.11 -8.40 -17.23
N ASP A 114 10.78 -8.79 -18.33
CA ASP A 114 10.42 -9.95 -19.15
C ASP A 114 11.46 -11.06 -19.14
N ARG A 115 12.67 -10.80 -18.62
CA ARG A 115 13.82 -11.72 -18.67
C ARG A 115 14.43 -11.95 -17.29
N PHE A 116 14.96 -13.15 -17.10
CA PHE A 116 15.77 -13.52 -15.96
C PHE A 116 16.88 -14.46 -16.41
N GLN A 117 18.14 -14.05 -16.21
CA GLN A 117 19.34 -14.79 -16.65
C GLN A 117 19.26 -15.27 -18.12
N GLY A 118 18.82 -14.38 -19.02
CA GLY A 118 18.71 -14.65 -20.46
C GLY A 118 17.49 -15.48 -20.89
N MET A 119 16.72 -16.04 -19.96
CA MET A 119 15.48 -16.76 -20.23
C MET A 119 14.26 -15.84 -20.01
N PRO A 120 13.09 -16.14 -20.57
CA PRO A 120 11.84 -15.50 -20.16
C PRO A 120 11.64 -15.59 -18.64
N LEU A 121 11.25 -14.48 -18.01
CA LEU A 121 10.99 -14.38 -16.58
C LEU A 121 9.87 -15.36 -16.19
N ASN A 122 10.05 -16.07 -15.08
CA ASN A 122 9.09 -17.06 -14.59
C ASN A 122 8.80 -16.89 -13.09
N PHE A 123 8.62 -15.64 -12.66
CA PHE A 123 8.23 -15.27 -11.29
C PHE A 123 6.98 -14.38 -11.30
N PRO A 124 5.80 -14.93 -11.71
CA PRO A 124 4.59 -14.12 -11.91
C PRO A 124 4.04 -13.46 -10.65
N SER A 125 4.40 -13.92 -9.45
CA SER A 125 3.99 -13.29 -8.18
C SER A 125 4.99 -12.24 -7.67
N ILE A 126 6.26 -12.32 -8.09
CA ILE A 126 7.31 -11.34 -7.77
C ILE A 126 7.38 -10.23 -8.82
N ALA A 127 7.00 -10.50 -10.06
CA ALA A 127 7.01 -9.53 -11.15
C ALA A 127 5.69 -9.51 -11.93
N PRO A 128 4.57 -9.15 -11.28
CA PRO A 128 3.27 -9.12 -11.96
C PRO A 128 3.16 -7.92 -12.90
N THR A 129 2.36 -8.08 -13.96
CA THR A 129 1.82 -6.96 -14.74
C THR A 129 0.35 -6.76 -14.32
N LEU A 130 0.02 -5.61 -13.75
CA LEU A 130 -1.29 -5.28 -13.20
C LEU A 130 -1.92 -4.17 -14.04
N SER A 131 -2.97 -4.48 -14.79
CA SER A 131 -3.59 -3.56 -15.76
C SER A 131 -2.55 -2.71 -16.51
N ARG A 132 -1.63 -3.37 -17.23
CA ARG A 132 -0.52 -2.80 -18.00
C ARG A 132 0.67 -2.26 -17.19
N GLY A 133 0.51 -1.94 -15.89
CA GLY A 133 1.61 -1.54 -15.02
C GLY A 133 2.57 -2.69 -14.74
N ARG A 134 3.86 -2.54 -15.09
CA ARG A 134 4.87 -3.60 -14.94
C ARG A 134 5.58 -3.44 -13.62
N ASN A 135 5.53 -4.47 -12.77
CA ASN A 135 6.20 -4.46 -11.46
C ASN A 135 7.32 -5.50 -11.43
N CYS A 136 8.39 -5.22 -10.71
CA CYS A 136 9.45 -6.18 -10.40
C CYS A 136 9.91 -5.98 -8.94
N PHE A 137 9.74 -7.01 -8.12
CA PHE A 137 10.15 -7.03 -6.70
C PHE A 137 11.41 -7.89 -6.47
N ILE A 138 12.24 -8.11 -7.48
CA ILE A 138 13.53 -8.81 -7.33
C ILE A 138 14.51 -7.84 -6.64
N PRO A 139 14.99 -8.12 -5.41
CA PRO A 139 15.82 -7.17 -4.67
C PRO A 139 17.17 -6.91 -5.35
N ILE A 140 17.56 -5.64 -5.42
CA ILE A 140 18.89 -5.19 -5.90
C ILE A 140 19.64 -4.54 -4.71
N PRO A 141 20.50 -5.28 -4.00
CA PRO A 141 21.28 -4.75 -2.90
C PRO A 141 22.54 -4.01 -3.35
N TYR A 142 22.96 -3.03 -2.57
CA TYR A 142 24.20 -2.27 -2.74
C TYR A 142 24.73 -1.87 -1.36
N SER A 143 26.05 -1.86 -1.16
CA SER A 143 26.69 -1.62 0.14
C SER A 143 27.20 -0.19 0.35
N LYS A 144 27.48 0.52 -0.74
CA LYS A 144 28.08 1.85 -0.77
C LYS A 144 27.29 2.80 -1.65
N TYR A 145 26.81 2.34 -2.80
CA TYR A 145 26.19 3.21 -3.80
C TYR A 145 25.40 2.40 -4.83
N ALA A 146 24.28 2.96 -5.28
CA ALA A 146 23.60 2.50 -6.48
C ALA A 146 23.13 3.66 -7.36
N LYS A 147 23.21 3.46 -8.67
CA LYS A 147 22.65 4.35 -9.68
C LYS A 147 21.93 3.55 -10.76
N VAL A 148 20.77 4.04 -11.17
CA VAL A 148 20.06 3.57 -12.36
C VAL A 148 20.01 4.71 -13.36
N ARG A 149 20.41 4.42 -14.60
CA ARG A 149 20.20 5.33 -15.72
C ARG A 149 19.45 4.65 -16.85
N LEU A 150 18.65 5.42 -17.56
CA LEU A 150 17.79 4.99 -18.64
C LEU A 150 18.26 5.64 -19.94
N GLY A 151 18.41 4.84 -20.99
CA GLY A 151 18.93 5.29 -22.27
C GLY A 151 17.87 5.94 -23.16
N PRO A 152 18.25 6.45 -24.34
CA PRO A 152 17.29 6.93 -25.32
C PRO A 152 16.19 5.89 -25.59
N SER A 153 14.96 6.37 -25.77
CA SER A 153 13.77 5.51 -25.98
C SER A 153 13.47 4.57 -24.80
N TRP A 154 13.82 4.92 -23.57
CA TRP A 154 13.45 4.12 -22.39
C TRP A 154 11.93 4.04 -22.16
N GLY A 155 11.17 5.02 -22.66
CA GLY A 155 9.71 5.07 -22.55
C GLY A 155 9.25 6.18 -21.61
N SER A 156 8.23 5.89 -20.79
CA SER A 156 7.65 6.86 -19.86
C SER A 156 7.27 6.19 -18.54
N TYR A 157 7.31 6.99 -17.47
CA TYR A 157 6.97 6.63 -16.09
C TYR A 157 7.89 5.56 -15.49
N TYR A 158 8.54 5.89 -14.37
CA TYR A 158 9.27 4.91 -13.58
C TYR A 158 9.15 5.21 -12.10
N HIS A 159 9.13 4.17 -11.27
CA HIS A 159 9.28 4.23 -9.81
C HIS A 159 10.38 3.24 -9.38
N PHE A 160 11.26 3.68 -8.48
CA PHE A 160 12.24 2.84 -7.81
C PHE A 160 12.11 3.03 -6.29
N THR A 161 11.43 2.10 -5.62
CA THR A 161 11.36 2.12 -4.15
C THR A 161 12.61 1.52 -3.56
N TYR A 162 13.07 2.08 -2.44
CA TYR A 162 14.31 1.66 -1.82
C TYR A 162 14.23 1.73 -0.29
N ALA A 163 15.09 0.95 0.35
CA ALA A 163 15.48 1.14 1.73
C ALA A 163 16.97 1.46 1.82
N ARG A 164 17.33 2.34 2.76
CA ARG A 164 18.70 2.64 3.16
C ARG A 164 18.88 2.21 4.61
N PHE A 165 20.02 1.60 4.89
CA PHE A 165 20.37 1.07 6.20
C PHE A 165 21.49 1.89 6.86
N PRO A 166 21.69 1.73 8.18
CA PRO A 166 22.78 2.40 8.89
C PRO A 166 24.15 2.13 8.26
N SER A 167 24.96 3.17 8.14
CA SER A 167 26.30 3.07 7.55
C SER A 167 27.30 2.63 8.64
N GLY A 168 28.00 1.52 8.44
CA GLY A 168 29.00 1.07 9.42
C GLY A 168 29.42 -0.39 9.27
N PRO A 169 30.43 -0.85 10.05
CA PRO A 169 30.97 -2.21 9.96
C PRO A 169 29.95 -3.29 10.36
N THR A 170 28.86 -2.89 11.01
CA THR A 170 27.78 -3.75 11.48
C THR A 170 26.73 -4.03 10.40
N THR A 171 26.69 -3.26 9.31
CA THR A 171 25.79 -3.48 8.17
C THR A 171 26.53 -4.19 7.04
N LYS A 172 26.07 -5.39 6.68
CA LYS A 172 26.64 -6.20 5.61
C LYS A 172 25.52 -6.73 4.73
N LEU A 173 25.53 -6.32 3.47
CA LEU A 173 24.61 -6.75 2.44
C LEU A 173 25.33 -7.70 1.46
N PRO A 174 24.60 -8.57 0.75
CA PRO A 174 25.23 -9.43 -0.25
C PRO A 174 25.71 -8.57 -1.42
N ARG A 175 26.87 -8.92 -1.98
CA ARG A 175 27.36 -8.32 -3.23
C ARG A 175 26.39 -8.66 -4.35
N PHE A 176 26.13 -7.69 -5.22
CA PHE A 176 25.30 -7.87 -6.41
C PHE A 176 26.08 -7.50 -7.67
N ASP A 177 26.24 -8.47 -8.58
CA ASP A 177 26.96 -8.32 -9.85
C ASP A 177 26.05 -8.55 -11.07
N GLY A 178 24.73 -8.48 -10.88
CA GLY A 178 23.75 -8.73 -11.93
C GLY A 178 23.44 -10.21 -12.18
N THR A 179 24.14 -11.13 -11.50
CA THR A 179 23.87 -12.56 -11.59
C THR A 179 23.25 -13.09 -10.29
N PHE A 180 22.56 -14.24 -10.40
CA PHE A 180 21.98 -14.93 -9.25
C PHE A 180 22.54 -16.33 -9.19
N ASP A 181 23.18 -16.67 -8.07
CA ASP A 181 23.65 -18.02 -7.85
C ASP A 181 22.48 -18.99 -7.60
N ARG A 182 22.82 -20.25 -7.33
CA ARG A 182 21.83 -21.30 -7.05
C ARG A 182 20.93 -20.97 -5.87
N ASP A 183 21.49 -20.43 -4.79
CA ASP A 183 20.74 -20.21 -3.55
C ASP A 183 19.81 -19.00 -3.68
N ALA A 184 20.25 -17.94 -4.38
CA ALA A 184 19.41 -16.82 -4.79
C ALA A 184 18.24 -17.29 -5.68
N CYS A 185 18.51 -18.11 -6.70
CA CYS A 185 17.47 -18.67 -7.58
C CYS A 185 16.45 -19.53 -6.80
N LEU A 186 16.91 -20.37 -5.87
CA LEU A 186 16.04 -21.18 -5.03
C LEU A 186 15.20 -20.32 -4.08
N ALA A 187 15.79 -19.27 -3.50
CA ALA A 187 15.07 -18.34 -2.63
C ALA A 187 13.96 -17.60 -3.41
N LEU A 188 14.25 -17.09 -4.62
CA LEU A 188 13.26 -16.42 -5.47
C LEU A 188 12.13 -17.37 -5.86
N ALA A 189 12.45 -18.60 -6.27
CA ALA A 189 11.43 -19.60 -6.59
C ALA A 189 10.57 -19.99 -5.37
N ALA A 190 11.16 -20.02 -4.18
CA ALA A 190 10.41 -20.25 -2.94
C ALA A 190 9.51 -19.06 -2.60
N ALA A 191 10.00 -17.82 -2.71
CA ALA A 191 9.21 -16.61 -2.49
C ALA A 191 8.02 -16.53 -3.45
N ASP A 192 8.22 -16.76 -4.75
CA ASP A 192 7.12 -16.74 -5.73
C ASP A 192 6.03 -17.79 -5.41
N ARG A 193 6.44 -18.97 -4.93
CA ARG A 193 5.51 -20.01 -4.45
C ARG A 193 4.78 -19.61 -3.17
N GLN A 194 5.42 -18.90 -2.24
CA GLN A 194 4.74 -18.40 -1.05
C GLN A 194 3.72 -17.34 -1.42
N LEU A 195 4.12 -16.37 -2.24
CA LEU A 195 3.26 -15.25 -2.68
C LEU A 195 2.09 -15.71 -3.55
N SER A 196 2.23 -16.78 -4.35
CA SER A 196 1.12 -17.36 -5.13
C SER A 196 0.08 -18.09 -4.27
N ARG A 197 0.46 -18.56 -3.08
CA ARG A 197 -0.43 -19.22 -2.10
C ARG A 197 -1.17 -18.24 -1.19
N ARG A 198 -0.98 -16.93 -1.36
CA ARG A 198 -1.74 -15.88 -0.67
C ARG A 198 -3.25 -16.14 -0.77
N GLY A 199 -3.97 -15.94 0.34
CA GLY A 199 -5.41 -16.21 0.48
C GLY A 199 -5.85 -17.69 0.43
N TRP A 200 -5.11 -18.58 -0.21
CA TRP A 200 -5.41 -20.02 -0.23
C TRP A 200 -4.78 -20.80 0.91
N SER A 201 -3.70 -20.26 1.47
CA SER A 201 -3.06 -20.84 2.65
C SER A 201 -4.06 -20.84 3.80
N ALA A 202 -4.10 -21.94 4.55
CA ALA A 202 -4.73 -21.90 5.86
C ALA A 202 -4.09 -20.77 6.68
N LEU A 203 -4.84 -20.20 7.63
CA LEU A 203 -4.26 -19.27 8.60
C LEU A 203 -2.95 -19.87 9.16
N PRO A 204 -1.92 -19.04 9.41
CA PRO A 204 -0.64 -19.53 9.91
C PRO A 204 -0.82 -20.50 11.08
N ARG A 205 -0.10 -21.62 11.03
CA ARG A 205 -0.12 -22.66 12.08
C ARG A 205 1.30 -23.14 12.32
N ALA A 206 1.84 -22.82 13.49
CA ALA A 206 3.07 -23.36 14.02
C ALA A 206 2.81 -24.18 15.30
N ASP A 207 3.79 -24.98 15.69
CA ASP A 207 3.74 -25.71 16.96
C ASP A 207 3.68 -24.71 18.13
N GLY A 208 2.69 -24.88 19.01
CA GLY A 208 2.44 -23.96 20.13
C GLY A 208 1.44 -22.84 19.86
N ASP A 209 0.96 -22.71 18.61
CA ASP A 209 -0.12 -21.79 18.28
C ASP A 209 -1.44 -22.24 18.95
N THR A 210 -2.22 -21.26 19.39
CA THR A 210 -3.59 -21.44 19.83
C THR A 210 -4.54 -21.08 18.70
N PHE A 211 -5.47 -22.00 18.41
CA PHE A 211 -6.47 -21.85 17.36
C PHE A 211 -7.85 -21.82 18.01
N GLU A 212 -8.55 -20.70 17.90
CA GLU A 212 -9.87 -20.50 18.48
C GLU A 212 -10.91 -20.22 17.40
N THR A 213 -12.10 -20.81 17.54
CA THR A 213 -13.25 -20.52 16.69
C THR A 213 -14.45 -20.14 17.53
N LEU A 214 -15.13 -19.06 17.16
CA LEU A 214 -16.26 -18.51 17.89
C LEU A 214 -17.34 -18.03 16.92
N ALA A 215 -18.60 -18.30 17.24
CA ALA A 215 -19.75 -17.67 16.61
C ALA A 215 -20.29 -16.62 17.58
N VAL A 216 -20.43 -15.38 17.12
CA VAL A 216 -20.82 -14.24 17.96
C VAL A 216 -21.95 -13.49 17.29
N THR A 217 -22.98 -13.20 18.08
CA THR A 217 -24.03 -12.26 17.71
C THR A 217 -23.65 -10.88 18.24
N ILE A 218 -23.66 -9.88 17.37
CA ILE A 218 -23.43 -8.47 17.70
C ILE A 218 -24.78 -7.76 17.65
N PRO A 219 -25.41 -7.47 18.81
CA PRO A 219 -26.73 -6.86 18.84
C PRO A 219 -26.73 -5.46 18.19
N ALA A 220 -27.85 -5.09 17.59
CA ALA A 220 -28.03 -3.76 17.00
C ALA A 220 -27.74 -2.63 18.01
N GLY A 221 -26.97 -1.62 17.59
CA GLY A 221 -26.59 -0.47 18.40
C GLY A 221 -25.70 -0.79 19.60
N LYS A 222 -25.00 -1.93 19.60
CA LYS A 222 -24.14 -2.38 20.70
C LYS A 222 -22.71 -2.66 20.25
N THR A 223 -21.79 -2.46 21.18
CA THR A 223 -20.42 -2.97 21.12
C THR A 223 -20.33 -4.27 21.89
N GLN A 224 -19.82 -5.32 21.25
CA GLN A 224 -19.59 -6.62 21.86
C GLN A 224 -18.09 -6.87 21.99
N ALA A 225 -17.63 -7.22 23.20
CA ALA A 225 -16.30 -7.79 23.39
C ALA A 225 -16.32 -9.22 22.83
N VAL A 226 -15.55 -9.45 21.78
CA VAL A 226 -15.54 -10.70 21.02
C VAL A 226 -14.52 -11.66 21.60
N ARG A 227 -13.32 -11.16 21.92
CA ARG A 227 -12.27 -11.93 22.57
C ARG A 227 -11.32 -11.05 23.35
N GLU A 228 -10.90 -11.52 24.52
CA GLU A 228 -9.77 -10.98 25.26
C GLU A 228 -8.71 -12.07 25.35
N ILE A 229 -7.48 -11.75 24.93
CA ILE A 229 -6.33 -12.65 24.94
C ILE A 229 -5.29 -12.06 25.87
N ILE A 230 -4.81 -12.84 26.84
CA ILE A 230 -3.88 -12.37 27.87
C ILE A 230 -2.49 -12.98 27.67
N GLY A 231 -1.47 -12.19 27.97
CA GLY A 231 -0.07 -12.58 28.02
C GLY A 231 0.76 -12.02 26.87
N ASN A 232 2.05 -12.39 26.88
CA ASN A 232 3.03 -11.99 25.87
C ASN A 232 2.90 -12.86 24.62
N ARG A 233 2.17 -12.37 23.62
CA ARG A 233 1.70 -13.17 22.47
C ARG A 233 1.64 -12.32 21.20
N ALA A 234 1.39 -12.96 20.07
CA ALA A 234 1.00 -12.28 18.83
C ALA A 234 -0.20 -12.97 18.21
N ILE A 235 -1.16 -12.18 17.71
CA ILE A 235 -2.15 -12.67 16.75
C ILE A 235 -1.43 -12.79 15.41
N THR A 236 -1.49 -13.98 14.81
CA THR A 236 -0.80 -14.31 13.55
C THR A 236 -1.78 -14.60 12.43
N GLY A 237 -3.06 -14.77 12.74
CA GLY A 237 -4.10 -15.01 11.76
C GLY A 237 -5.48 -14.68 12.28
N LEU A 238 -6.29 -14.04 11.44
CA LEU A 238 -7.71 -13.81 11.68
C LEU A 238 -8.50 -14.26 10.47
N ARG A 239 -9.63 -14.92 10.69
CA ARG A 239 -10.66 -15.13 9.68
C ARG A 239 -11.99 -14.66 10.23
N VAL A 240 -12.75 -13.88 9.47
CA VAL A 240 -14.06 -13.37 9.86
C VAL A 240 -15.06 -13.67 8.75
N VAL A 241 -16.15 -14.35 9.07
CA VAL A 241 -17.21 -14.71 8.14
C VAL A 241 -18.53 -14.09 8.61
N PRO A 242 -19.04 -13.05 7.95
CA PRO A 242 -20.40 -12.57 8.14
C PRO A 242 -21.43 -13.65 7.78
N LEU A 243 -22.35 -13.93 8.69
CA LEU A 243 -23.38 -14.94 8.53
C LEU A 243 -24.73 -14.28 8.23
N GLY A 244 -25.53 -14.90 7.36
CA GLY A 244 -26.90 -14.45 7.09
C GLY A 244 -26.98 -13.11 6.33
N LEU A 245 -25.94 -12.76 5.56
CA LEU A 245 -25.96 -11.58 4.69
C LEU A 245 -27.13 -11.65 3.68
N PRO A 246 -27.77 -10.51 3.37
CA PRO A 246 -28.84 -10.44 2.37
C PRO A 246 -28.29 -10.66 0.96
N ALA A 247 -29.19 -10.91 0.00
CA ALA A 247 -28.82 -11.08 -1.41
C ALA A 247 -28.46 -9.75 -2.10
N SER A 248 -28.92 -8.61 -1.58
CA SER A 248 -28.68 -7.28 -2.18
C SER A 248 -27.25 -6.82 -1.90
N PRO A 249 -26.40 -6.59 -2.94
CA PRO A 249 -25.03 -6.12 -2.74
C PRO A 249 -24.94 -4.77 -2.01
N GLY A 250 -25.88 -3.87 -2.27
CA GLY A 250 -25.95 -2.57 -1.59
C GLY A 250 -26.24 -2.71 -0.09
N GLU A 251 -27.15 -3.63 0.29
CA GLU A 251 -27.41 -3.91 1.70
C GLU A 251 -26.20 -4.57 2.38
N VAL A 252 -25.49 -5.47 1.68
CA VAL A 252 -24.24 -6.07 2.19
C VAL A 252 -23.18 -4.99 2.42
N ALA A 253 -22.99 -4.07 1.47
CA ALA A 253 -22.08 -2.94 1.61
C ALA A 253 -22.41 -2.05 2.81
N GLN A 254 -23.70 -1.78 3.02
CA GLN A 254 -24.16 -1.03 4.19
C GLN A 254 -23.88 -1.79 5.50
N ILE A 255 -24.26 -3.06 5.61
CA ILE A 255 -24.06 -3.88 6.82
C ILE A 255 -22.58 -3.95 7.20
N LEU A 256 -21.69 -4.15 6.22
CA LEU A 256 -20.26 -4.24 6.49
C LEU A 256 -19.63 -2.89 6.87
N ARG A 257 -20.27 -1.77 6.52
CA ARG A 257 -19.87 -0.42 6.97
C ARG A 257 -20.43 -0.08 8.36
N GLU A 258 -21.60 -0.62 8.69
CA GLU A 258 -22.23 -0.51 10.02
C GLU A 258 -21.49 -1.30 11.10
N LEU A 259 -20.84 -2.40 10.73
CA LEU A 259 -19.97 -3.17 11.61
C LEU A 259 -18.58 -2.52 11.69
N VAL A 260 -18.10 -2.22 12.89
CA VAL A 260 -16.75 -1.69 13.15
C VAL A 260 -15.93 -2.74 13.86
N PHE A 261 -14.73 -3.02 13.36
CA PHE A 261 -13.76 -3.89 13.98
C PHE A 261 -12.76 -3.07 14.81
N GLU A 262 -12.57 -3.46 16.06
CA GLU A 262 -11.73 -2.75 17.01
C GLU A 262 -10.75 -3.69 17.71
N ILE A 263 -9.48 -3.28 17.82
CA ILE A 263 -8.51 -3.96 18.68
C ILE A 263 -7.76 -2.94 19.54
N THR A 264 -7.72 -3.19 20.84
CA THR A 264 -6.90 -2.46 21.81
C THR A 264 -5.78 -3.36 22.31
N TRP A 265 -4.54 -2.88 22.25
CA TRP A 265 -3.36 -3.57 22.75
C TRP A 265 -3.04 -3.14 24.18
N ASP A 266 -2.54 -4.08 24.97
CA ASP A 266 -2.02 -3.86 26.31
C ASP A 266 -2.99 -3.04 27.19
N ASP A 267 -2.55 -1.85 27.63
CA ASP A 267 -3.31 -0.86 28.39
C ASP A 267 -3.56 0.43 27.60
N ASP A 268 -3.48 0.39 26.27
CA ASP A 268 -3.74 1.53 25.41
C ASP A 268 -5.14 2.12 25.69
N LYS A 269 -5.21 3.45 25.72
CA LYS A 269 -6.44 4.19 26.10
C LYS A 269 -7.50 4.20 25.00
N SER A 270 -7.07 4.01 23.76
CA SER A 270 -7.89 3.99 22.56
C SER A 270 -7.55 2.76 21.72
N PRO A 271 -8.46 2.28 20.86
CA PRO A 271 -8.17 1.18 19.97
C PRO A 271 -7.13 1.60 18.91
N SER A 272 -6.06 0.81 18.78
CA SER A 272 -5.02 0.96 17.74
C SER A 272 -5.51 0.49 16.37
N VAL A 273 -6.46 -0.45 16.36
CA VAL A 273 -7.21 -0.86 15.17
C VAL A 273 -8.64 -0.37 15.32
N TRP A 274 -9.10 0.48 14.40
CA TRP A 274 -10.49 0.94 14.29
C TRP A 274 -10.83 1.17 12.82
N ALA A 275 -11.70 0.33 12.27
CA ALA A 275 -12.19 0.50 10.90
C ALA A 275 -13.52 -0.24 10.70
N PRO A 276 -14.38 0.20 9.75
CA PRO A 276 -15.49 -0.61 9.30
C PRO A 276 -15.00 -1.99 8.82
N LEU A 277 -15.78 -3.03 9.05
CA LEU A 277 -15.35 -4.41 8.89
C LEU A 277 -14.93 -4.71 7.45
N GLY A 278 -15.74 -4.30 6.47
CA GLY A 278 -15.41 -4.50 5.05
C GLY A 278 -14.15 -3.74 4.62
N ASP A 279 -14.00 -2.50 5.08
CA ASP A 279 -12.88 -1.62 4.76
C ASP A 279 -11.56 -2.10 5.36
N PHE A 280 -11.56 -2.59 6.60
CA PHE A 280 -10.37 -3.18 7.23
C PHE A 280 -9.77 -4.30 6.39
N PHE A 281 -10.62 -5.10 5.72
CA PHE A 281 -10.18 -6.18 4.85
C PHE A 281 -10.11 -5.78 3.37
N GLY A 282 -10.17 -4.48 3.08
CA GLY A 282 -10.08 -3.90 1.75
C GLY A 282 -11.11 -4.36 0.73
N SER A 283 -12.28 -4.78 1.20
CA SER A 283 -13.30 -5.46 0.41
C SER A 283 -14.45 -4.53 -0.04
N VAL A 284 -14.27 -3.23 0.04
CA VAL A 284 -15.32 -2.25 -0.28
C VAL A 284 -15.59 -2.15 -1.80
N PRO A 285 -16.84 -1.94 -2.24
CA PRO A 285 -18.08 -1.96 -1.47
C PRO A 285 -18.50 -3.40 -1.15
N GLY A 286 -18.87 -3.65 0.10
CA GLY A 286 -19.42 -4.95 0.51
C GLY A 286 -18.37 -6.06 0.62
N LEU A 287 -18.67 -7.21 0.01
CA LEU A 287 -17.86 -8.43 0.08
C LEU A 287 -17.33 -8.77 -1.30
N GLN A 288 -16.06 -8.47 -1.54
CA GLN A 288 -15.35 -8.58 -2.81
C GLN A 288 -14.23 -9.60 -2.65
N SER A 289 -14.21 -10.62 -3.51
CA SER A 289 -13.17 -11.64 -3.47
C SER A 289 -11.88 -11.12 -4.11
N TYR A 290 -10.79 -11.12 -3.36
CA TYR A 290 -9.45 -10.79 -3.84
C TYR A 290 -8.39 -11.37 -2.91
N ARG A 291 -7.15 -11.52 -3.40
CA ARG A 291 -6.07 -12.10 -2.60
C ARG A 291 -4.81 -11.24 -2.59
N SER A 292 -4.44 -10.80 -1.39
CA SER A 292 -3.13 -10.18 -1.12
C SER A 292 -2.38 -10.95 -0.04
N LEU A 293 -1.11 -10.62 0.19
CA LEU A 293 -0.30 -11.29 1.20
C LEU A 293 -0.84 -11.05 2.63
N PRO A 294 -1.02 -9.79 3.10
CA PRO A 294 -1.41 -9.54 4.48
C PRO A 294 -2.91 -9.74 4.74
N GLN A 295 -3.78 -9.58 3.74
CA GLN A 295 -5.23 -9.72 3.94
C GLN A 295 -6.02 -9.94 2.65
N GLY A 296 -7.30 -10.25 2.78
CA GLY A 296 -8.23 -10.26 1.66
C GLY A 296 -9.50 -11.04 1.95
N SER A 297 -10.16 -11.50 0.90
CA SER A 297 -11.40 -12.27 0.99
C SER A 297 -11.43 -13.36 -0.07
N THR A 298 -11.79 -14.58 0.34
CA THR A 298 -11.85 -15.74 -0.57
C THR A 298 -13.21 -16.41 -0.56
N ASP A 299 -13.43 -17.30 -1.53
CA ASP A 299 -14.65 -18.07 -1.69
C ASP A 299 -15.10 -18.74 -0.37
N GLY A 300 -16.40 -18.63 -0.09
CA GLY A 300 -17.01 -18.96 1.21
C GLY A 300 -17.38 -17.74 2.05
N GLY A 301 -17.18 -16.53 1.52
CA GLY A 301 -17.70 -15.27 2.08
C GLY A 301 -16.95 -14.77 3.32
N GLY A 302 -15.69 -15.17 3.48
CA GLY A 302 -14.90 -14.87 4.65
C GLY A 302 -13.68 -14.02 4.35
N PHE A 303 -13.45 -13.05 5.21
CA PHE A 303 -12.22 -12.27 5.25
C PHE A 303 -11.08 -13.05 5.93
N TYR A 304 -9.85 -12.80 5.52
CA TYR A 304 -8.65 -13.22 6.22
C TYR A 304 -7.68 -12.06 6.44
N SER A 305 -6.91 -12.13 7.53
CA SER A 305 -5.76 -11.29 7.80
C SER A 305 -4.63 -12.14 8.36
N HIS A 306 -3.43 -11.90 7.87
CA HIS A 306 -2.14 -12.50 8.25
C HIS A 306 -1.19 -11.48 8.88
N TRP A 307 -1.66 -10.25 9.14
CA TRP A 307 -0.88 -9.26 9.86
C TRP A 307 -0.39 -9.85 11.19
N PHE A 308 0.90 -9.66 11.47
CA PHE A 308 1.50 -10.09 12.72
C PHE A 308 1.23 -9.02 13.79
N MET A 309 0.38 -9.29 14.77
CA MET A 309 -0.05 -8.29 15.76
C MET A 309 0.44 -8.68 17.17
N PRO A 310 1.67 -8.29 17.56
CA PRO A 310 2.22 -8.62 18.88
C PRO A 310 1.63 -7.74 19.98
N PHE A 311 1.54 -8.27 21.19
CA PHE A 311 1.13 -7.56 22.41
C PHE A 311 1.79 -8.21 23.64
N SER A 312 2.02 -7.42 24.68
CA SER A 312 2.82 -7.82 25.84
C SER A 312 1.97 -8.37 26.98
N GLU A 313 0.77 -7.83 27.16
CA GLU A 313 -0.07 -8.08 28.32
C GLU A 313 -1.48 -8.49 27.90
N ARG A 314 -2.06 -7.81 26.90
CA ARG A 314 -3.43 -8.08 26.45
C ARG A 314 -3.70 -7.70 25.00
N ALA A 315 -4.59 -8.43 24.34
CA ALA A 315 -5.31 -7.98 23.16
C ALA A 315 -6.83 -8.06 23.42
N LEU A 316 -7.55 -6.96 23.22
CA LEU A 316 -9.01 -6.89 23.38
C LEU A 316 -9.65 -6.60 22.03
N LEU A 317 -10.33 -7.60 21.46
CA LEU A 317 -11.04 -7.51 20.20
C LEU A 317 -12.52 -7.21 20.49
N LYS A 318 -13.03 -6.14 19.87
CA LYS A 318 -14.43 -5.75 19.94
C LYS A 318 -15.00 -5.57 18.53
N ILE A 319 -16.32 -5.74 18.44
CA ILE A 319 -17.07 -5.37 17.24
C ILE A 319 -18.25 -4.53 17.67
N THR A 320 -18.38 -3.37 17.04
CA THR A 320 -19.53 -2.47 17.21
C THR A 320 -20.47 -2.63 16.03
N ASN A 321 -21.77 -2.74 16.30
CA ASN A 321 -22.82 -2.78 15.29
C ASN A 321 -23.66 -1.51 15.39
N ASP A 322 -23.41 -0.56 14.50
CA ASP A 322 -24.19 0.70 14.42
C ASP A 322 -25.48 0.55 13.59
N GLY A 323 -25.74 -0.65 13.09
CA GLY A 323 -26.92 -1.01 12.33
C GLY A 323 -28.16 -1.23 13.20
N LYS A 324 -29.28 -1.44 12.50
CA LYS A 324 -30.62 -1.63 13.13
C LYS A 324 -31.00 -3.10 13.34
N LYS A 325 -30.16 -4.03 12.88
CA LYS A 325 -30.39 -5.47 12.97
C LYS A 325 -29.18 -6.15 13.61
N ASP A 326 -29.44 -7.18 14.40
CA ASP A 326 -28.39 -8.03 14.94
C ASP A 326 -27.61 -8.67 13.79
N GLN A 327 -26.29 -8.73 13.92
CA GLN A 327 -25.41 -9.36 12.95
C GLN A 327 -24.72 -10.55 13.59
N GLN A 328 -24.45 -11.59 12.81
CA GLN A 328 -23.74 -12.78 13.28
C GLN A 328 -22.41 -12.92 12.53
N LEU A 329 -21.36 -13.22 13.28
CA LEU A 329 -20.01 -13.40 12.75
C LEU A 329 -19.45 -14.72 13.25
N PHE A 330 -18.83 -15.48 12.34
CA PHE A 330 -17.97 -16.59 12.69
C PHE A 330 -16.52 -16.13 12.60
N LEU A 331 -15.79 -16.16 13.71
CA LEU A 331 -14.38 -15.78 13.76
C LEU A 331 -13.50 -16.99 14.02
N THR A 332 -12.36 -17.00 13.37
CA THR A 332 -11.20 -17.83 13.72
C THR A 332 -10.05 -16.92 14.08
N ILE A 333 -9.45 -17.14 15.25
CA ILE A 333 -8.30 -16.37 15.73
C ILE A 333 -7.16 -17.35 15.96
N VAL A 334 -6.02 -17.06 15.34
CA VAL A 334 -4.76 -17.77 15.60
C VAL A 334 -3.79 -16.83 16.27
N HIS A 335 -3.25 -17.27 17.39
CA HIS A 335 -2.28 -16.50 18.14
C HIS A 335 -1.29 -17.40 18.86
N ARG A 336 -0.08 -16.91 19.09
CA ARG A 336 1.01 -17.72 19.66
C ARG A 336 1.75 -16.99 20.78
N PRO A 337 2.31 -17.71 21.77
CA PRO A 337 3.22 -17.11 22.72
C PRO A 337 4.48 -16.59 22.02
N LEU A 338 5.06 -15.51 22.54
CA LEU A 338 6.35 -15.00 22.06
C LEU A 338 7.44 -15.35 23.07
N ASP A 339 8.57 -15.84 22.58
CA ASP A 339 9.74 -16.17 23.40
C ASP A 339 10.40 -14.91 23.97
N LYS A 340 10.40 -13.83 23.18
CA LYS A 340 10.86 -12.50 23.59
C LYS A 340 9.68 -11.63 23.95
N SER A 341 9.92 -10.63 24.79
CA SER A 341 8.87 -9.69 25.16
C SER A 341 8.43 -8.86 23.95
N ALA A 342 7.12 -8.76 23.72
CA ALA A 342 6.54 -7.85 22.75
C ALA A 342 6.71 -6.37 23.15
N LYS A 343 7.28 -6.06 24.32
CA LYS A 343 7.63 -4.68 24.72
C LYS A 343 8.68 -4.07 23.79
N ASP A 344 9.50 -4.92 23.18
CA ASP A 344 10.53 -4.52 22.20
C ASP A 344 10.03 -4.55 20.75
N LEU A 345 8.73 -4.80 20.54
CA LEU A 345 8.08 -4.81 19.23
C LEU A 345 7.09 -3.64 19.11
N LEU A 346 6.92 -3.15 17.89
CA LEU A 346 5.86 -2.23 17.53
C LEU A 346 4.49 -2.93 17.60
N ARG A 347 3.42 -2.16 17.74
CA ARG A 347 2.02 -2.61 17.68
C ARG A 347 1.47 -2.36 16.29
N PHE A 348 0.58 -3.24 15.84
CA PHE A 348 -0.13 -3.07 14.57
C PHE A 348 -1.28 -2.07 14.76
N HIS A 349 -1.40 -1.13 13.84
CA HIS A 349 -2.48 -0.14 13.80
C HIS A 349 -3.17 -0.20 12.44
N ALA A 350 -4.48 0.09 12.46
CA ALA A 350 -5.24 0.31 11.24
C ALA A 350 -6.37 1.31 11.51
N LYS A 351 -6.44 2.40 10.76
CA LYS A 351 -7.42 3.47 10.98
C LYS A 351 -8.13 3.87 9.69
N TRP A 352 -9.45 3.87 9.75
CA TRP A 352 -10.31 4.36 8.67
C TRP A 352 -10.62 5.84 8.80
N HIS A 353 -10.56 6.61 7.70
CA HIS A 353 -11.05 7.99 7.64
C HIS A 353 -11.41 8.43 6.19
N LYS A 354 -12.05 9.60 6.03
CA LYS A 354 -12.53 10.15 4.74
C LYS A 354 -11.90 11.49 4.35
N ASP A 355 -11.50 12.31 5.31
CA ASP A 355 -10.99 13.67 5.08
C ASP A 355 -10.34 14.19 6.39
N ALA A 356 -9.65 13.33 7.14
CA ALA A 356 -9.00 13.75 8.39
C ALA A 356 -7.74 14.59 8.07
N PHE A 357 -7.53 15.67 8.85
CA PHE A 357 -6.32 16.52 8.83
C PHE A 357 -6.08 17.36 7.56
N LEU A 358 -7.12 17.71 6.80
CA LEU A 358 -7.00 18.55 5.60
C LEU A 358 -6.43 19.94 5.88
N GLU A 359 -6.63 20.48 7.08
CA GLU A 359 -6.22 21.83 7.42
C GLU A 359 -4.70 22.02 7.37
N LYS A 360 -3.94 20.96 7.69
CA LYS A 360 -2.48 21.04 7.75
C LYS A 360 -1.84 21.30 6.38
N PRO A 361 -2.01 20.44 5.34
CA PRO A 361 -1.43 20.69 4.03
C PRO A 361 -1.90 22.02 3.43
N ILE A 362 -3.18 22.40 3.62
CA ILE A 362 -3.70 23.71 3.19
C ILE A 362 -2.94 24.87 3.86
N SER A 363 -2.71 24.79 5.17
CA SER A 363 -1.98 25.85 5.89
C SER A 363 -0.51 25.98 5.47
N GLU A 364 0.06 24.93 4.86
CA GLU A 364 1.42 24.88 4.35
C GLU A 364 1.52 25.20 2.85
N GLY A 365 0.40 25.53 2.19
CA GLY A 365 0.36 25.81 0.75
C GLY A 365 0.43 24.57 -0.14
N ARG A 366 -0.01 23.42 0.38
CA ARG A 366 -0.07 22.12 -0.30
C ARG A 366 -1.52 21.63 -0.45
N ASP A 367 -2.44 22.53 -0.81
CA ASP A 367 -3.89 22.33 -0.78
C ASP A 367 -4.39 21.05 -1.49
N ILE A 368 -3.65 20.57 -2.50
CA ILE A 368 -3.97 19.36 -3.26
C ILE A 368 -3.68 18.05 -2.48
N ASP A 369 -2.79 18.08 -1.49
CA ASP A 369 -2.37 16.89 -0.74
C ASP A 369 -3.48 16.43 0.23
N TRP A 370 -4.02 15.23 -0.01
CA TRP A 370 -4.99 14.59 0.86
C TRP A 370 -4.32 13.59 1.81
N PRO A 371 -4.47 13.72 3.15
CA PRO A 371 -3.75 12.88 4.10
C PRO A 371 -4.18 11.41 4.02
N LEU A 372 -3.23 10.51 3.82
CA LEU A 372 -3.41 9.06 4.00
C LEU A 372 -3.20 8.67 5.46
N LEU A 373 -2.06 9.06 6.04
CA LEU A 373 -1.66 8.74 7.40
C LEU A 373 -0.87 9.89 8.03
N MET A 374 -1.23 10.26 9.27
CA MET A 374 -0.52 11.23 10.11
C MET A 374 -0.08 10.55 11.41
N VAL A 375 1.23 10.52 11.64
CA VAL A 375 1.84 10.09 12.91
C VAL A 375 2.79 11.18 13.35
N ASP A 376 2.51 11.81 14.49
CA ASP A 376 3.27 12.95 15.01
C ASP A 376 4.40 12.53 15.97
N LYS A 377 4.42 11.26 16.39
CA LYS A 377 5.37 10.80 17.41
C LYS A 377 5.75 9.33 17.34
N GLY A 378 7.06 9.12 17.41
CA GLY A 378 7.70 7.86 17.77
C GLY A 378 7.99 6.98 16.56
N PRO A 379 8.76 5.89 16.79
CA PRO A 379 9.20 5.04 15.70
C PRO A 379 8.06 4.14 15.21
N GLY A 380 8.10 3.84 13.92
CA GLY A 380 7.11 2.99 13.28
C GLY A 380 7.48 2.64 11.84
N ARG A 381 6.55 1.93 11.18
CA ARG A 381 6.67 1.48 9.78
C ARG A 381 5.33 1.61 9.09
N PHE A 382 5.24 2.43 8.05
CA PHE A 382 4.06 2.47 7.21
C PHE A 382 4.02 1.26 6.28
N CYS A 383 2.88 0.55 6.29
CA CYS A 383 2.71 -0.74 5.63
C CYS A 383 1.65 -0.69 4.51
N GLY A 384 1.21 0.50 4.14
CA GLY A 384 0.31 0.74 3.02
C GLY A 384 -1.13 1.03 3.41
N VAL A 385 -2.02 0.91 2.43
CA VAL A 385 -3.39 1.37 2.50
C VAL A 385 -4.36 0.45 1.76
N GLN A 386 -5.62 0.54 2.17
CA GLN A 386 -6.71 0.37 1.24
C GLN A 386 -7.35 1.73 1.01
N MET A 387 -7.62 2.07 -0.24
CA MET A 387 -8.29 3.30 -0.65
C MET A 387 -9.59 2.98 -1.38
N HIS A 388 -10.66 3.68 -0.98
CA HIS A 388 -11.97 3.66 -1.59
C HIS A 388 -12.25 5.02 -2.20
N VAL A 389 -12.49 5.04 -3.50
CA VAL A 389 -12.97 6.22 -4.21
C VAL A 389 -14.42 6.00 -4.62
N TRP A 390 -15.28 6.96 -4.29
CA TRP A 390 -16.62 7.08 -4.85
C TRP A 390 -16.61 8.24 -5.84
N ASN A 391 -16.59 7.91 -7.12
CA ASN A 391 -16.53 8.86 -8.21
C ASN A 391 -17.80 8.77 -9.05
N HIS A 392 -18.79 9.59 -8.72
CA HIS A 392 -20.05 9.66 -9.44
C HIS A 392 -20.03 10.82 -10.42
N TRP A 393 -20.64 10.63 -11.59
CA TRP A 393 -20.87 11.69 -12.55
C TRP A 393 -22.13 11.48 -13.37
N GLN A 394 -22.73 12.57 -13.85
CA GLN A 394 -23.93 12.56 -14.69
C GLN A 394 -23.60 12.20 -16.14
N GLU A 395 -24.47 11.41 -16.77
CA GLU A 395 -24.32 11.03 -18.18
C GLU A 395 -24.10 12.28 -19.07
N PRO A 396 -22.99 12.36 -19.83
CA PRO A 396 -22.67 13.54 -20.61
C PRO A 396 -23.71 13.76 -21.73
N GLU A 397 -24.08 15.02 -21.97
CA GLU A 397 -25.04 15.37 -23.04
C GLU A 397 -24.57 14.92 -24.42
N VAL A 398 -23.26 14.98 -24.66
CA VAL A 398 -22.63 14.46 -25.86
C VAL A 398 -22.22 13.02 -25.57
N PRO A 399 -22.87 12.02 -26.18
CA PRO A 399 -22.51 10.63 -25.97
C PRO A 399 -21.09 10.38 -26.47
N ALA A 400 -20.43 9.40 -25.86
CA ALA A 400 -19.11 9.02 -26.30
C ALA A 400 -19.12 8.45 -27.72
N LYS A 401 -18.04 8.67 -28.47
CA LYS A 401 -17.88 8.14 -29.85
C LYS A 401 -17.69 6.63 -29.88
N ASP A 402 -17.12 6.10 -28.81
CA ASP A 402 -16.91 4.68 -28.60
C ASP A 402 -17.84 4.17 -27.48
N TRP A 403 -17.77 2.87 -27.19
CA TRP A 403 -18.54 2.23 -26.12
C TRP A 403 -18.19 2.70 -24.70
N TRP A 404 -17.30 3.69 -24.56
CA TRP A 404 -16.76 4.25 -23.32
C TRP A 404 -16.43 5.73 -23.52
N TYR A 405 -16.18 6.49 -22.44
CA TYR A 405 -16.11 7.97 -22.40
C TYR A 405 -14.93 8.67 -23.13
N GLY A 406 -14.11 7.96 -23.91
CA GLY A 406 -13.05 8.50 -24.81
C GLY A 406 -11.66 8.71 -24.17
N VAL A 407 -10.57 8.57 -24.96
CA VAL A 407 -9.15 8.59 -24.49
C VAL A 407 -8.60 10.01 -24.52
N GLY A 408 -7.87 10.38 -23.46
CA GLY A 408 -6.97 11.51 -23.47
C GLY A 408 -7.69 12.81 -23.79
N GLY A 409 -7.35 13.43 -24.93
CA GLY A 409 -7.97 14.68 -25.37
C GLY A 409 -9.33 14.53 -26.06
N ASP A 410 -9.72 13.32 -26.48
CA ASP A 410 -10.98 13.06 -27.18
C ASP A 410 -11.95 12.28 -26.27
N LYS A 411 -12.44 12.95 -25.23
CA LYS A 411 -13.33 12.39 -24.20
C LYS A 411 -14.65 13.16 -24.06
N SER A 412 -15.73 12.45 -23.78
CA SER A 412 -17.05 13.05 -23.49
C SER A 412 -17.16 13.52 -22.04
N ILE A 413 -16.39 12.92 -21.13
CA ILE A 413 -16.27 13.36 -19.74
C ILE A 413 -14.87 13.09 -19.18
N ASP A 414 -14.35 14.02 -18.39
CA ASP A 414 -13.06 13.90 -17.69
C ASP A 414 -13.24 13.31 -16.29
N TRP A 415 -13.60 12.04 -16.25
CA TRP A 415 -13.97 11.33 -15.02
C TRP A 415 -12.76 10.82 -14.21
N TRP A 416 -11.58 10.70 -14.83
CA TRP A 416 -10.44 10.04 -14.19
C TRP A 416 -9.98 10.81 -12.94
N TRP A 417 -9.91 10.08 -11.83
CA TRP A 417 -9.61 10.63 -10.49
C TRP A 417 -8.16 10.41 -10.08
N GLY A 418 -7.45 9.49 -10.71
CA GLY A 418 -6.24 8.89 -10.18
C GLY A 418 -4.93 9.50 -10.65
N GLU A 419 -4.90 10.66 -11.31
CA GLU A 419 -3.63 11.32 -11.68
C GLU A 419 -2.82 11.82 -10.46
N GLY A 420 -3.42 11.85 -9.26
CA GLY A 420 -2.78 12.47 -8.10
C GLY A 420 -1.60 11.70 -7.51
N ASP A 421 -0.49 12.39 -7.28
CA ASP A 421 0.77 11.84 -6.76
C ASP A 421 0.74 11.50 -5.27
N GLU A 422 1.33 10.36 -4.89
CA GLU A 422 1.65 10.09 -3.49
C GLU A 422 2.87 10.89 -3.02
N LYS A 423 2.81 11.41 -1.79
CA LYS A 423 3.93 12.17 -1.19
C LYS A 423 4.11 11.76 0.27
N PHE A 424 5.27 11.18 0.61
CA PHE A 424 5.55 10.74 1.98
C PHE A 424 6.69 11.54 2.60
N PHE A 425 6.39 12.19 3.72
CA PHE A 425 7.32 12.94 4.54
C PHE A 425 7.69 12.11 5.78
N VAL A 426 8.96 11.78 5.89
CA VAL A 426 9.54 10.99 7.00
C VAL A 426 10.32 11.91 7.94
N ASP A 427 10.07 11.78 9.24
CA ASP A 427 10.83 12.43 10.31
C ASP A 427 10.97 13.96 10.15
N GLY A 428 9.88 14.62 9.73
CA GLY A 428 9.81 16.09 9.61
C GLY A 428 10.55 16.68 8.42
N GLU A 429 10.86 15.88 7.39
CA GLU A 429 11.45 16.40 6.15
C GLU A 429 10.55 17.45 5.49
N LYS A 430 11.18 18.38 4.76
CA LYS A 430 10.49 19.47 4.05
C LYS A 430 10.19 19.16 2.59
N PHE A 431 10.88 18.18 2.03
CA PHE A 431 10.61 17.65 0.70
C PHE A 431 10.52 16.13 0.84
N PRO A 432 9.48 15.49 0.26
CA PRO A 432 9.18 14.10 0.58
C PRO A 432 10.20 13.16 -0.05
N SER A 433 10.62 12.15 0.71
CA SER A 433 11.52 11.07 0.28
C SER A 433 10.85 10.08 -0.67
N THR A 434 9.51 10.13 -0.75
CA THR A 434 8.68 9.48 -1.77
C THR A 434 7.83 10.55 -2.45
N PHE A 435 7.99 10.70 -3.76
CA PHE A 435 7.15 11.55 -4.60
C PHE A 435 6.71 10.72 -5.81
N GLY A 436 5.40 10.60 -6.02
CA GLY A 436 4.71 9.73 -6.96
C GLY A 436 4.68 10.18 -8.41
N THR A 437 3.80 9.57 -9.20
CA THR A 437 3.44 10.02 -10.57
C THR A 437 1.96 9.82 -10.90
N GLY A 438 1.16 9.42 -9.91
CA GLY A 438 -0.24 9.02 -10.08
C GLY A 438 -0.69 8.02 -9.02
N SER A 439 -1.97 8.06 -8.67
CA SER A 439 -2.59 7.18 -7.70
C SER A 439 -2.66 5.73 -8.18
N GLU A 440 -2.84 5.51 -9.49
CA GLU A 440 -2.74 4.17 -10.06
C GLU A 440 -1.30 3.65 -10.05
N ASP A 441 -0.34 4.55 -10.28
CA ASP A 441 1.09 4.25 -10.35
C ASP A 441 1.62 3.85 -8.97
N TYR A 442 1.17 4.55 -7.93
CA TYR A 442 1.36 4.20 -6.51
C TYR A 442 0.91 2.78 -6.21
N VAL A 443 -0.34 2.45 -6.59
CA VAL A 443 -0.90 1.10 -6.41
C VAL A 443 -0.06 0.10 -7.22
N GLY A 444 0.35 0.49 -8.43
CA GLY A 444 1.21 -0.27 -9.32
C GLY A 444 0.51 -0.81 -10.56
N TYR A 445 -0.64 -0.24 -10.93
CA TYR A 445 -1.21 -0.41 -12.26
C TYR A 445 -0.94 0.84 -13.13
N ALA A 446 -1.51 0.93 -14.33
CA ALA A 446 -1.25 2.06 -15.22
C ALA A 446 -2.46 2.38 -16.11
N TRP A 447 -2.43 3.57 -16.72
CA TRP A 447 -3.37 4.02 -17.75
C TRP A 447 -4.82 3.97 -17.29
N ALA A 448 -5.14 4.46 -16.09
CA ALA A 448 -6.49 4.47 -15.52
C ALA A 448 -7.21 3.10 -15.47
N ALA A 449 -6.48 1.99 -15.64
CA ALA A 449 -7.06 0.69 -15.98
C ALA A 449 -8.06 0.78 -17.15
N GLU A 450 -7.76 1.65 -18.13
CA GLU A 450 -8.63 2.04 -19.24
C GLU A 450 -9.31 0.83 -19.89
N PRO A 451 -10.57 1.02 -20.33
CA PRO A 451 -11.51 -0.04 -20.63
C PRO A 451 -10.97 -1.15 -21.55
N PRO A 452 -11.42 -2.41 -21.37
CA PRO A 452 -12.31 -2.88 -20.30
C PRO A 452 -11.65 -2.69 -18.93
N PHE A 453 -12.43 -2.40 -17.88
CA PHE A 453 -11.94 -2.17 -16.52
C PHE A 453 -11.86 -3.51 -15.76
N PRO A 454 -10.75 -4.26 -15.82
CA PRO A 454 -10.63 -5.51 -15.09
C PRO A 454 -10.42 -5.25 -13.60
N THR A 455 -10.84 -6.19 -12.76
CA THR A 455 -10.29 -6.34 -11.42
C THR A 455 -8.97 -7.12 -11.50
N PHE A 456 -8.10 -6.95 -10.51
CA PHE A 456 -6.85 -7.71 -10.40
C PHE A 456 -6.46 -7.93 -8.94
N ASP A 457 -5.68 -9.00 -8.69
CA ASP A 457 -5.07 -9.26 -7.39
C ASP A 457 -3.56 -9.59 -7.54
N SER A 458 -2.79 -9.24 -6.51
CA SER A 458 -1.38 -9.57 -6.36
C SER A 458 -1.01 -9.57 -4.87
N ALA A 459 0.21 -9.97 -4.53
CA ALA A 459 0.65 -9.98 -3.14
C ALA A 459 0.60 -8.60 -2.47
N TYR A 460 0.91 -7.53 -3.21
CA TYR A 460 1.11 -6.19 -2.67
C TYR A 460 0.15 -5.14 -3.23
N ALA A 461 -0.57 -5.46 -4.31
CA ALA A 461 -1.47 -4.52 -4.97
C ALA A 461 -2.72 -5.23 -5.49
N SER A 462 -3.88 -4.61 -5.38
CA SER A 462 -5.14 -5.21 -5.85
C SER A 462 -6.16 -4.12 -6.21
N GLN A 463 -7.08 -4.44 -7.12
CA GLN A 463 -8.30 -3.69 -7.39
C GLN A 463 -9.49 -4.63 -7.14
N PRO A 464 -9.95 -4.75 -5.88
CA PRO A 464 -11.03 -5.68 -5.54
C PRO A 464 -12.36 -5.33 -6.22
N TYR A 465 -12.58 -4.06 -6.55
CA TYR A 465 -13.80 -3.61 -7.22
C TYR A 465 -13.57 -2.33 -8.03
N VAL A 466 -14.24 -2.27 -9.17
CA VAL A 466 -14.43 -1.06 -9.98
C VAL A 466 -15.76 -1.23 -10.71
N GLU A 467 -16.54 -0.15 -10.86
CA GLU A 467 -17.72 -0.18 -11.72
C GLU A 467 -17.31 -0.43 -13.19
N LEU A 468 -18.15 -1.12 -13.95
CA LEU A 468 -17.85 -1.48 -15.34
C LEU A 468 -17.75 -0.27 -16.28
N ASP A 469 -18.29 0.87 -15.87
CA ASP A 469 -18.23 2.16 -16.55
C ASP A 469 -17.39 3.19 -15.75
N ALA A 470 -16.75 2.76 -14.66
CA ALA A 470 -16.04 3.59 -13.69
C ALA A 470 -16.88 4.72 -13.05
N ASN A 471 -18.21 4.65 -13.12
CA ASN A 471 -19.13 5.59 -12.48
C ASN A 471 -19.63 5.04 -11.13
N GLY A 472 -18.90 5.34 -10.07
CA GLY A 472 -19.27 4.94 -8.71
C GLY A 472 -18.08 4.44 -7.92
N HIS A 473 -18.15 3.22 -7.40
CA HIS A 473 -17.12 2.70 -6.50
C HIS A 473 -15.87 2.23 -7.26
N THR A 474 -14.71 2.65 -6.78
CA THR A 474 -13.41 2.03 -7.06
C THR A 474 -12.73 1.71 -5.74
N SER A 475 -12.20 0.49 -5.61
CA SER A 475 -11.45 0.06 -4.43
C SER A 475 -10.11 -0.48 -4.87
N VAL A 476 -9.05 0.03 -4.23
CA VAL A 476 -7.67 -0.36 -4.50
C VAL A 476 -6.93 -0.60 -3.19
N CYS A 477 -6.02 -1.57 -3.19
CA CYS A 477 -5.14 -1.86 -2.06
C CYS A 477 -3.69 -1.75 -2.51
N ARG A 478 -2.84 -1.15 -1.67
CA ARG A 478 -1.38 -1.14 -1.81
C ARG A 478 -0.76 -1.49 -0.46
N PHE A 479 0.01 -2.57 -0.39
CA PHE A 479 0.66 -3.03 0.84
C PHE A 479 2.17 -2.94 0.69
N HIS A 480 2.79 -2.20 1.61
CA HIS A 480 4.25 -2.07 1.70
C HIS A 480 4.78 -3.12 2.67
N VAL A 481 5.44 -4.16 2.14
CA VAL A 481 5.95 -5.28 2.94
C VAL A 481 7.46 -5.35 2.91
N CYS A 482 8.07 -5.50 1.74
CA CYS A 482 9.52 -5.38 1.59
C CYS A 482 9.97 -3.92 1.46
N ASP A 483 9.09 -3.07 0.93
CA ASP A 483 9.25 -1.66 0.68
C ASP A 483 8.44 -0.81 1.69
N ASP A 484 8.38 -1.26 2.95
CA ASP A 484 7.84 -0.47 4.05
C ASP A 484 8.58 0.85 4.21
N VAL A 485 7.89 1.86 4.75
CA VAL A 485 8.49 3.18 4.99
C VAL A 485 8.73 3.33 6.50
N PRO A 486 9.96 3.11 6.98
CA PRO A 486 10.31 3.28 8.39
C PRO A 486 10.42 4.76 8.74
N PHE A 487 10.01 5.09 9.96
CA PHE A 487 10.15 6.41 10.56
C PHE A 487 10.56 6.28 12.03
N ASN A 488 11.25 7.27 12.57
CA ASN A 488 11.74 7.28 13.96
C ASN A 488 11.04 8.30 14.85
N GLU A 489 10.55 9.39 14.26
CA GLU A 489 10.00 10.55 14.96
C GLU A 489 8.57 10.84 14.51
N SER A 490 8.33 10.95 13.20
CA SER A 490 7.02 11.29 12.63
C SER A 490 6.88 10.79 11.21
N PHE A 491 5.64 10.69 10.73
CA PHE A 491 5.33 10.26 9.36
C PHE A 491 4.07 10.94 8.85
N GLU A 492 4.15 11.46 7.63
CA GLU A 492 3.03 12.12 6.96
C GLU A 492 2.94 11.56 5.55
N ALA A 493 1.97 10.69 5.31
CA ALA A 493 1.66 10.19 3.98
C ALA A 493 0.49 10.97 3.40
N TYR A 494 0.65 11.42 2.17
CA TYR A 494 -0.37 12.09 1.37
C TYR A 494 -0.54 11.39 0.03
N ILE A 495 -1.70 11.62 -0.58
CA ILE A 495 -1.93 11.42 -2.01
C ILE A 495 -2.67 12.65 -2.52
N GLU A 496 -2.33 13.13 -3.71
CA GLU A 496 -3.04 14.27 -4.27
C GLU A 496 -4.48 13.92 -4.61
N LYS A 497 -5.38 14.86 -4.33
CA LYS A 497 -6.79 14.75 -4.67
C LYS A 497 -7.06 15.46 -5.98
N TYR A 498 -6.79 14.76 -7.07
CA TYR A 498 -6.87 15.31 -8.43
C TYR A 498 -8.26 15.85 -8.81
N LYS A 499 -9.32 15.26 -8.26
CA LYS A 499 -10.70 15.75 -8.40
C LYS A 499 -11.21 16.26 -7.05
N PRO A 500 -11.69 17.51 -6.94
CA PRO A 500 -12.33 17.98 -5.72
C PRO A 500 -13.61 17.17 -5.43
N ASN A 501 -14.05 17.21 -4.17
CA ASN A 501 -15.27 16.48 -3.72
C ASN A 501 -16.49 16.74 -4.62
N ASN A 502 -16.62 17.96 -5.14
CA ASN A 502 -17.56 18.33 -6.19
C ASN A 502 -16.75 18.91 -7.36
N TRP A 503 -16.79 18.23 -8.49
CA TRP A 503 -16.04 18.61 -9.70
C TRP A 503 -16.95 18.95 -10.89
N GLY A 504 -18.26 19.08 -10.65
CA GLY A 504 -19.25 19.46 -11.65
C GLY A 504 -20.70 19.29 -11.14
N PRO A 505 -21.70 19.82 -11.86
CA PRO A 505 -23.11 19.60 -11.53
C PRO A 505 -23.42 18.09 -11.49
N GLY A 506 -23.84 17.58 -10.32
CA GLY A 506 -24.12 16.16 -10.11
C GLY A 506 -22.89 15.24 -10.12
N ASN A 507 -21.67 15.80 -10.13
CA ASN A 507 -20.43 15.03 -10.14
C ASN A 507 -19.72 15.14 -8.79
N GLU A 508 -19.40 14.00 -8.19
CA GLU A 508 -18.77 13.91 -6.88
C GLU A 508 -17.58 12.95 -6.91
N CYS A 509 -16.49 13.29 -6.23
CA CYS A 509 -15.32 12.42 -6.09
C CYS A 509 -14.86 12.38 -4.63
N LEU A 510 -15.27 11.34 -3.91
CA LEU A 510 -15.05 11.22 -2.47
C LEU A 510 -14.06 10.10 -2.17
N TYR A 511 -13.08 10.38 -1.32
CA TYR A 511 -12.06 9.41 -0.92
C TYR A 511 -12.34 8.90 0.48
N ALA A 512 -11.94 7.66 0.77
CA ALA A 512 -11.79 7.12 2.09
C ALA A 512 -10.61 6.15 2.10
N VAL A 513 -9.96 5.98 3.25
CA VAL A 513 -8.77 5.14 3.37
C VAL A 513 -8.79 4.37 4.67
N VAL A 514 -8.27 3.14 4.64
CA VAL A 514 -7.70 2.48 5.83
C VAL A 514 -6.19 2.49 5.67
N ALA A 515 -5.49 3.22 6.54
CA ALA A 515 -4.04 3.13 6.62
C ALA A 515 -3.63 1.97 7.54
N TYR A 516 -2.59 1.21 7.17
CA TYR A 516 -2.02 0.12 7.96
C TYR A 516 -0.56 0.45 8.31
N TRP A 517 -0.20 0.39 9.59
CA TRP A 517 1.16 0.66 10.03
C TRP A 517 1.50 -0.06 11.32
N TYR A 518 2.78 -0.02 11.68
CA TYR A 518 3.25 -0.39 13.00
C TYR A 518 3.79 0.83 13.73
N GLN A 519 3.50 0.96 15.02
CA GLN A 519 3.95 2.08 15.85
C GLN A 519 4.33 1.60 17.25
N LYS A 520 5.22 2.33 17.92
CA LYS A 520 5.64 2.03 19.28
C LYS A 520 4.44 1.92 20.24
N ALA A 521 4.43 0.88 21.07
CA ALA A 521 3.40 0.65 22.08
C ALA A 521 3.25 1.84 23.05
N GLY A 522 2.02 2.10 23.50
CA GLY A 522 1.71 3.15 24.48
C GLY A 522 1.68 4.58 23.93
N GLU A 523 1.99 4.77 22.64
CA GLU A 523 1.82 6.05 21.95
C GLU A 523 0.43 6.07 21.28
N PRO A 524 -0.49 6.95 21.71
CA PRO A 524 -1.79 7.07 21.05
C PRO A 524 -1.59 7.63 19.63
N ASP A 525 -2.39 7.15 18.69
CA ASP A 525 -2.52 7.78 17.37
C ASP A 525 -3.55 8.93 17.41
N LEU A 526 -3.60 9.70 16.32
CA LEU A 526 -4.43 10.90 16.19
C LEU A 526 -5.88 10.62 15.75
N TYR A 527 -6.24 9.36 15.50
CA TYR A 527 -7.49 9.01 14.82
C TYR A 527 -8.58 8.57 15.78
N ASP A 528 -9.67 9.33 15.75
CA ASP A 528 -10.89 9.03 16.49
C ASP A 528 -11.86 8.12 15.70
N ALA A 529 -12.84 7.56 16.43
CA ALA A 529 -13.93 6.83 15.82
C ALA A 529 -14.80 7.75 14.94
N VAL A 530 -15.16 7.29 13.75
CA VAL A 530 -16.01 8.03 12.82
C VAL A 530 -17.48 7.57 12.93
N PRO A 531 -18.46 8.46 13.17
CA PRO A 531 -19.86 8.07 13.29
C PRO A 531 -20.42 7.51 11.97
N LEU A 532 -21.46 6.69 12.06
CA LEU A 532 -22.01 5.96 10.90
C LEU A 532 -22.40 6.87 9.73
N LYS A 533 -23.01 8.03 10.01
CA LYS A 533 -23.41 9.00 8.98
C LYS A 533 -22.27 9.47 8.09
N ASP A 534 -21.06 9.57 8.65
CA ASP A 534 -19.88 10.09 7.94
C ASP A 534 -19.10 8.93 7.25
N ARG A 535 -19.46 7.68 7.55
CA ARG A 535 -18.95 6.46 6.91
C ARG A 535 -19.73 6.06 5.66
N LEU A 536 -21.01 6.41 5.60
CA LEU A 536 -21.89 6.05 4.48
C LEU A 536 -21.81 7.11 3.38
N ILE A 537 -22.03 6.67 2.14
CA ILE A 537 -22.25 7.58 1.02
C ILE A 537 -23.75 7.85 0.98
N GLU A 538 -24.15 9.09 1.26
CA GLU A 538 -25.53 9.52 1.10
C GLU A 538 -25.83 9.63 -0.40
N ARG A 539 -26.61 8.70 -0.95
CA ARG A 539 -27.24 8.94 -2.26
C ARG A 539 -28.30 10.00 -2.04
N ARG A 540 -28.05 11.23 -2.50
CA ARG A 540 -29.15 12.15 -2.78
C ARG A 540 -29.84 11.60 -4.02
N ASP A 541 -30.90 10.84 -3.84
CA ASP A 541 -31.78 10.54 -4.96
C ASP A 541 -32.29 11.89 -5.50
N GLU A 542 -32.03 12.19 -6.78
CA GLU A 542 -32.48 13.40 -7.47
C GLU A 542 -34.01 13.38 -7.74
N SER A 543 -34.80 12.99 -6.74
CA SER A 543 -36.25 12.91 -6.81
C SER A 543 -36.96 13.59 -5.64
N ASP A 544 -36.50 14.79 -5.26
CA ASP A 544 -37.25 15.74 -4.42
C ASP A 544 -37.45 17.08 -5.15
#